data_AF-A0A0D9VBH2-F1
#
_entry.id   AF-A0A0D9VBH2-F1
#
_cell.length_a   1.000
_cell.length_b   1.000
_cell.length_c   1.000
_cell.angle_alpha   90.00
_cell.angle_beta   90.00
_cell.angle_gamma   90.00
#
_symmetry.space_group_name_H-M   'P 1'
#
loop_
_entity.id
_entity.type
_entity.pdbx_description
1 polymer ?
#
loop_
_entity_poly.entity_id
_entity_poly.type
_entity_poly.pdbx_seq_one_letter_code
_entity_poly.pdbx_strand_id
1 'polypeptide(L)'
;MSCSSESEAVVAEAARENSLEPVDGVVRSKPSILLGVVKDSEIFDFCMCNPPFFESIEEAGLNPKTSCGGTSEEMVCPGGEQAFITRIIEDSVLLKNSFRWFTSMVGRKANLKILVSKVREAGASVVKTTEFVQGQTARWGLAWSFIAPRKMVIRSSTPGKNNHSFMLQGLRREYGAFQVLKSAETFFHASNLSCKTDSSLFSIDVTLSDEQAQAAMLHDESGSVEGSSAMLHSAVTGTSFCISVFEQMPGTLLVRGSLSNKALSGIFSSTFSQLEDTLKMEFQSKAR
;
A
#
# COMPACT_ATOMS: atom_id res chain seq x y z
N MET A 1 14.21 12.08 -84.34
CA MET A 1 14.85 12.52 -83.08
C MET A 1 15.05 11.26 -82.26
N SER A 2 16.15 10.52 -82.47
CA SER A 2 17.46 10.65 -81.77
C SER A 2 17.28 10.37 -80.26
N CYS A 3 17.93 9.43 -79.54
CA CYS A 3 19.16 8.61 -79.63
C CYS A 3 18.87 7.26 -78.89
N SER A 4 19.35 6.06 -79.28
CA SER A 4 20.66 5.41 -78.94
C SER A 4 21.13 5.57 -77.48
N SER A 5 21.75 4.62 -76.76
CA SER A 5 22.02 3.17 -76.82
C SER A 5 22.80 2.82 -75.52
N GLU A 6 22.82 1.53 -75.12
CA GLU A 6 23.87 0.86 -74.29
C GLU A 6 23.99 1.23 -72.78
N SER A 7 24.34 0.35 -71.83
CA SER A 7 24.74 -1.07 -71.79
C SER A 7 24.77 -1.57 -70.32
N GLU A 8 24.84 -2.89 -70.18
CA GLU A 8 24.88 -3.77 -68.99
C GLU A 8 25.88 -3.43 -67.87
N ALA A 9 25.56 -3.85 -66.63
CA ALA A 9 26.49 -4.55 -65.72
C ALA A 9 25.77 -5.14 -64.47
N VAL A 10 25.60 -6.46 -64.49
CA VAL A 10 25.82 -7.44 -63.40
C VAL A 10 26.03 -6.90 -61.98
N VAL A 11 25.11 -7.25 -61.05
CA VAL A 11 25.47 -7.85 -59.75
C VAL A 11 24.39 -8.87 -59.37
N ALA A 12 24.72 -10.14 -59.56
CA ALA A 12 24.03 -11.25 -58.90
C ALA A 12 24.55 -11.31 -57.45
N GLU A 13 23.72 -10.98 -56.47
CA GLU A 13 24.05 -11.22 -55.06
C GLU A 13 23.41 -12.54 -54.64
N ALA A 14 24.29 -13.54 -54.50
CA ALA A 14 23.96 -14.91 -54.18
C ALA A 14 23.35 -15.04 -52.78
N ALA A 15 22.33 -15.89 -52.70
CA ALA A 15 21.85 -16.48 -51.46
C ALA A 15 23.03 -17.01 -50.62
N ARG A 16 23.27 -16.38 -49.47
CA ARG A 16 23.96 -17.03 -48.35
C ARG A 16 22.92 -17.50 -47.38
N GLU A 17 22.50 -18.74 -47.62
CA GLU A 17 21.88 -19.61 -46.64
C GLU A 17 22.85 -19.73 -45.45
N ASN A 18 22.59 -18.96 -44.39
CA ASN A 18 23.32 -19.11 -43.15
C ASN A 18 22.63 -20.22 -42.35
N SER A 19 22.97 -21.46 -42.69
CA SER A 19 22.65 -22.66 -41.90
C SER A 19 23.32 -22.51 -40.54
N LEU A 20 22.58 -21.95 -39.58
CA LEU A 20 22.96 -21.97 -38.18
C LEU A 20 22.54 -23.32 -37.62
N GLU A 21 23.51 -24.23 -37.57
CA GLU A 21 23.48 -25.45 -36.75
C GLU A 21 23.02 -25.11 -35.32
N PRO A 22 22.20 -25.96 -34.68
CA PRO A 22 21.67 -25.69 -33.34
C PRO A 22 22.80 -25.88 -32.32
N VAL A 23 23.39 -24.77 -31.87
CA VAL A 23 24.31 -24.79 -30.72
C VAL A 23 23.49 -24.96 -29.45
N ASP A 24 23.80 -26.04 -28.74
CA ASP A 24 23.20 -26.52 -27.50
C ASP A 24 22.69 -25.42 -26.54
N GLY A 25 21.40 -25.51 -26.23
CA GLY A 25 20.91 -25.57 -24.84
C GLY A 25 21.18 -24.42 -23.87
N VAL A 26 21.69 -23.26 -24.27
CA VAL A 26 21.72 -22.09 -23.39
C VAL A 26 20.30 -21.54 -23.32
N VAL A 27 19.60 -21.85 -22.23
CA VAL A 27 18.37 -21.14 -21.82
C VAL A 27 18.73 -19.66 -21.75
N ARG A 28 18.47 -18.90 -22.82
CA ARG A 28 18.63 -17.45 -22.78
C ARG A 28 17.67 -16.94 -21.70
N SER A 29 18.21 -16.44 -20.59
CA SER A 29 17.40 -15.79 -19.57
C SER A 29 16.60 -14.70 -20.24
N LYS A 30 15.26 -14.74 -20.12
CA LYS A 30 14.40 -13.68 -20.63
C LYS A 30 14.88 -12.34 -20.05
N PRO A 31 14.81 -11.24 -20.83
CA PRO A 31 15.29 -9.94 -20.35
C PRO A 31 14.52 -9.53 -19.09
N SER A 32 15.27 -8.99 -18.14
CA SER A 32 14.74 -8.32 -16.96
C SER A 32 13.83 -7.16 -17.34
N ILE A 33 12.87 -6.88 -16.48
CA ILE A 33 11.87 -5.82 -16.65
C ILE A 33 12.32 -4.53 -15.95
N LEU A 34 12.83 -4.64 -14.72
CA LEU A 34 13.22 -3.50 -13.89
C LEU A 34 14.74 -3.28 -13.83
N LEU A 35 15.54 -4.35 -13.96
CA LEU A 35 17.00 -4.22 -13.96
C LEU A 35 17.46 -3.44 -15.19
N GLY A 36 18.37 -2.48 -14.99
CA GLY A 36 18.85 -1.58 -16.04
C GLY A 36 18.00 -0.32 -16.25
N VAL A 37 16.78 -0.28 -15.70
CA VAL A 37 15.96 0.94 -15.64
C VAL A 37 16.28 1.74 -14.37
N VAL A 38 16.47 1.04 -13.26
CA VAL A 38 16.80 1.62 -11.95
C VAL A 38 18.28 1.90 -11.87
N LYS A 39 18.66 3.15 -11.58
CA LYS A 39 20.07 3.52 -11.39
C LYS A 39 20.53 3.21 -9.97
N ASP A 40 21.84 3.09 -9.80
CA ASP A 40 22.45 2.97 -8.49
C ASP A 40 22.00 4.12 -7.58
N SER A 41 21.73 3.82 -6.31
CA SER A 41 21.26 4.75 -5.27
C SER A 41 19.87 5.37 -5.42
N GLU A 42 19.12 5.07 -6.49
CA GLU A 42 17.72 5.49 -6.57
C GLU A 42 16.83 4.70 -5.59
N ILE A 43 15.99 5.43 -4.87
CA ILE A 43 15.02 4.88 -3.92
C ILE A 43 13.65 5.43 -4.30
N PHE A 44 12.72 4.52 -4.52
CA PHE A 44 11.34 4.82 -4.89
C PHE A 44 10.39 4.35 -3.80
N ASP A 45 9.28 5.05 -3.63
CA ASP A 45 8.22 4.60 -2.74
C ASP A 45 7.53 3.35 -3.31
N PHE A 46 7.26 3.31 -4.61
CA PHE A 46 6.68 2.13 -5.24
C PHE A 46 6.95 2.06 -6.74
N CYS A 47 6.82 0.85 -7.30
CA CYS A 47 6.59 0.64 -8.73
C CYS A 47 5.17 0.11 -8.95
N MET A 48 4.60 0.35 -10.12
CA MET A 48 3.30 -0.18 -10.53
C MET A 48 3.35 -0.74 -11.94
N CYS A 49 2.56 -1.78 -12.20
CA CYS A 49 2.50 -2.44 -13.50
C CYS A 49 1.07 -2.87 -13.83
N ASN A 50 0.63 -2.58 -15.05
CA ASN A 50 -0.48 -3.27 -15.69
C ASN A 50 0.13 -4.19 -16.76
N PRO A 51 0.35 -5.48 -16.45
CA PRO A 51 1.13 -6.36 -17.32
C PRO A 51 0.33 -6.80 -18.54
N PRO A 52 1.00 -7.22 -19.63
CA PRO A 52 0.35 -7.96 -20.70
C PRO A 52 -0.30 -9.23 -20.13
N PHE A 53 -1.62 -9.36 -20.32
CA PHE A 53 -2.40 -10.43 -19.68
C PHE A 53 -2.36 -11.76 -20.41
N PHE A 54 -2.08 -11.75 -21.71
CA PHE A 54 -2.26 -12.91 -22.57
C PHE A 54 -0.92 -13.50 -22.99
N GLU A 55 -0.89 -14.80 -23.22
CA GLU A 55 0.26 -15.51 -23.78
C GLU A 55 0.35 -15.33 -25.30
N SER A 56 -0.79 -15.19 -25.96
CA SER A 56 -0.87 -14.97 -27.40
C SER A 56 -2.04 -14.04 -27.75
N ILE A 57 -2.03 -13.49 -28.98
CA ILE A 57 -3.11 -12.63 -29.46
C ILE A 57 -4.41 -13.44 -29.68
N GLU A 58 -4.27 -14.72 -30.02
CA GLU A 58 -5.40 -15.65 -30.16
C GLU A 58 -6.10 -15.83 -28.82
N GLU A 59 -5.35 -15.99 -27.72
CA GLU A 59 -5.92 -16.05 -26.37
C GLU A 59 -6.70 -14.77 -26.04
N ALA A 60 -6.16 -13.60 -26.38
CA ALA A 60 -6.82 -12.32 -26.17
C ALA A 60 -8.16 -12.22 -26.95
N GLY A 61 -8.23 -12.85 -28.13
CA GLY A 61 -9.42 -12.89 -28.98
C GLY A 61 -10.54 -13.81 -28.49
N LEU A 62 -10.27 -14.71 -27.54
CA LEU A 62 -11.28 -15.67 -27.04
C LEU A 62 -12.40 -15.00 -26.23
N ASN A 63 -12.18 -13.79 -25.71
CA ASN A 63 -13.17 -13.06 -24.95
C ASN A 63 -13.73 -11.86 -25.75
N PRO A 64 -14.89 -12.01 -26.41
CA PRO A 64 -15.46 -10.92 -27.21
C PRO A 64 -15.95 -9.74 -26.36
N LYS A 65 -15.98 -9.85 -25.03
CA LYS A 65 -16.36 -8.77 -24.11
C LYS A 65 -15.19 -7.88 -23.70
N THR A 66 -13.95 -8.26 -24.02
CA THR A 66 -12.78 -7.41 -23.77
C THR A 66 -12.50 -6.54 -24.97
N SER A 67 -12.71 -5.23 -24.83
CA SER A 67 -12.20 -4.25 -25.79
C SER A 67 -10.68 -4.19 -25.68
N CYS A 68 -10.02 -4.96 -26.53
CA CYS A 68 -8.56 -5.01 -26.61
C CYS A 68 -8.06 -3.93 -27.57
N GLY A 69 -7.89 -2.71 -27.06
CA GLY A 69 -7.38 -1.56 -27.83
C GLY A 69 -5.87 -1.32 -27.69
N GLY A 70 -5.15 -2.23 -27.04
CA GLY A 70 -3.70 -2.11 -26.82
C GLY A 70 -2.88 -2.59 -28.02
N THR A 71 -1.61 -2.22 -28.04
CA THR A 71 -0.61 -2.81 -28.94
C THR A 71 -0.36 -4.28 -28.59
N SER A 72 0.25 -5.03 -29.51
CA SER A 72 0.60 -6.44 -29.29
C SER A 72 1.47 -6.60 -28.03
N GLU A 73 2.43 -5.70 -27.85
CA GLU A 73 3.37 -5.68 -26.72
C GLU A 73 2.70 -5.32 -25.38
N GLU A 74 1.63 -4.52 -25.40
CA GLU A 74 0.84 -4.20 -24.21
C GLU A 74 -0.11 -5.33 -23.81
N MET A 75 -0.47 -6.20 -24.76
CA MET A 75 -1.46 -7.25 -24.54
C MET A 75 -0.85 -8.62 -24.27
N VAL A 76 0.27 -8.92 -24.93
CA VAL A 76 0.80 -10.28 -25.08
C VAL A 76 2.22 -10.39 -24.54
N CYS A 77 2.49 -11.47 -23.82
CA CYS A 77 3.83 -11.86 -23.41
C CYS A 77 3.96 -13.39 -23.34
N PRO A 78 5.05 -14.00 -23.80
CA PRO A 78 5.25 -15.45 -23.66
C PRO A 78 5.14 -15.95 -22.21
N GLY A 79 4.14 -16.80 -21.94
CA GLY A 79 3.73 -17.28 -20.62
C GLY A 79 2.74 -16.36 -19.87
N GLY A 80 2.19 -15.37 -20.56
CA GLY A 80 1.18 -14.42 -20.09
C GLY A 80 1.60 -13.58 -18.89
N GLU A 81 0.60 -13.00 -18.21
CA GLU A 81 0.84 -12.18 -17.01
C GLU A 81 1.61 -12.94 -15.93
N GLN A 82 1.41 -14.25 -15.80
CA GLN A 82 2.08 -15.03 -14.76
C GLN A 82 3.59 -14.99 -14.98
N ALA A 83 4.05 -15.23 -16.21
CA ALA A 83 5.48 -15.16 -16.52
C ALA A 83 6.03 -13.74 -16.45
N PHE A 84 5.23 -12.74 -16.87
CA PHE A 84 5.64 -11.34 -16.79
C PHE A 84 5.86 -10.88 -15.34
N ILE A 85 4.88 -11.11 -14.47
CA ILE A 85 4.96 -10.73 -13.06
C ILE A 85 6.02 -11.57 -12.33
N THR A 86 6.19 -12.85 -12.69
CA THR A 86 7.28 -13.67 -12.13
C THR A 86 8.65 -13.03 -12.37
N ARG A 87 8.90 -12.46 -13.55
CA ARG A 87 10.15 -11.74 -13.84
C ARG A 87 10.30 -10.47 -13.00
N ILE A 88 9.23 -9.71 -12.77
CA ILE A 88 9.25 -8.57 -11.85
C ILE A 88 9.61 -9.03 -10.43
N ILE A 89 9.08 -10.18 -9.99
CA ILE A 89 9.41 -10.75 -8.68
C ILE A 89 10.90 -11.11 -8.63
N GLU A 90 11.44 -11.75 -9.67
CA GLU A 90 12.86 -12.09 -9.77
C GLU A 90 13.77 -10.84 -9.72
N ASP A 91 13.45 -9.80 -10.50
CA ASP A 91 14.17 -8.53 -10.47
C ASP A 91 14.08 -7.86 -9.08
N SER A 92 12.92 -7.95 -8.41
CA SER A 92 12.70 -7.36 -7.09
C SER A 92 13.61 -7.96 -6.02
N VAL A 93 14.05 -9.22 -6.16
CA VAL A 93 14.99 -9.86 -5.24
C VAL A 93 16.37 -9.21 -5.30
N LEU A 94 16.75 -8.65 -6.46
CA LEU A 94 18.02 -7.95 -6.63
C LEU A 94 17.90 -6.48 -6.22
N LEU A 95 16.78 -5.84 -6.55
CA LEU A 95 16.53 -4.42 -6.26
C LEU A 95 16.18 -4.17 -4.79
N LYS A 96 15.58 -5.14 -4.09
CA LYS A 96 15.18 -5.12 -2.67
C LYS A 96 14.69 -3.76 -2.16
N ASN A 97 15.62 -2.99 -1.58
CA ASN A 97 15.36 -1.77 -0.84
C ASN A 97 15.35 -0.51 -1.73
N SER A 98 15.65 -0.64 -3.03
CA SER A 98 15.44 0.43 -4.01
C SER A 98 13.95 0.77 -4.18
N PHE A 99 13.04 -0.13 -3.81
CA PHE A 99 11.61 0.17 -3.72
C PHE A 99 11.08 -0.14 -2.32
N ARG A 100 10.22 0.72 -1.78
CA ARG A 100 9.46 0.36 -0.58
C ARG A 100 8.37 -0.65 -0.89
N TRP A 101 7.72 -0.52 -2.06
CA TRP A 101 6.69 -1.43 -2.54
C TRP A 101 6.87 -1.79 -4.02
N PHE A 102 6.81 -3.08 -4.31
CA PHE A 102 6.58 -3.56 -5.67
C PHE A 102 5.11 -3.86 -5.82
N THR A 103 4.49 -3.43 -6.92
CA THR A 103 3.07 -3.69 -7.19
C THR A 103 2.81 -4.09 -8.63
N SER A 104 1.81 -4.94 -8.84
CA SER A 104 1.27 -5.27 -10.17
C SER A 104 -0.22 -5.53 -10.08
N MET A 105 -0.96 -5.10 -11.11
CA MET A 105 -2.30 -5.60 -11.38
C MET A 105 -2.22 -7.06 -11.85
N VAL A 106 -3.25 -7.83 -11.55
CA VAL A 106 -3.45 -9.22 -11.95
C VAL A 106 -4.82 -9.35 -12.61
N GLY A 107 -4.83 -9.87 -13.83
CA GLY A 107 -6.00 -10.05 -14.66
C GLY A 107 -6.83 -11.29 -14.31
N ARG A 108 -6.18 -12.39 -13.94
CA ARG A 108 -6.81 -13.68 -13.62
C ARG A 108 -6.61 -14.06 -12.15
N LYS A 109 -7.71 -14.34 -11.45
CA LYS A 109 -7.67 -14.78 -10.03
C LYS A 109 -6.84 -16.04 -9.78
N ALA A 110 -6.81 -16.96 -10.75
CA ALA A 110 -5.99 -18.17 -10.68
C ALA A 110 -4.49 -17.83 -10.57
N ASN A 111 -4.05 -16.83 -11.33
CA ASN A 111 -2.65 -16.37 -11.32
C ASN A 111 -2.28 -15.71 -10.00
N LEU A 112 -3.21 -14.96 -9.37
CA LEU A 112 -2.96 -14.30 -8.08
C LEU A 112 -2.47 -15.30 -7.02
N LYS A 113 -3.09 -16.47 -6.91
CA LYS A 113 -2.70 -17.49 -5.91
C LYS A 113 -1.27 -17.99 -6.14
N ILE A 114 -0.90 -18.24 -7.39
CA ILE A 114 0.43 -18.71 -7.79
C ILE A 114 1.47 -17.62 -7.50
N LEU A 115 1.18 -16.38 -7.89
CA LEU A 115 2.08 -15.24 -7.72
C LEU A 115 2.31 -14.90 -6.25
N VAL A 116 1.27 -14.98 -5.40
CA VAL A 116 1.44 -14.84 -3.94
C VAL A 116 2.39 -15.88 -3.38
N SER A 117 2.35 -17.13 -3.86
CA SER A 117 3.30 -18.17 -3.46
C SER A 117 4.73 -17.80 -3.86
N LYS A 118 4.92 -17.42 -5.13
CA LYS A 118 6.23 -17.01 -5.66
C LYS A 118 6.83 -15.82 -4.91
N VAL A 119 6.04 -14.81 -4.59
CA VAL A 119 6.49 -13.66 -3.79
C VAL A 119 6.97 -14.10 -2.40
N ARG A 120 6.26 -15.03 -1.75
CA ARG A 120 6.66 -15.55 -0.43
C ARG A 120 7.93 -16.38 -0.53
N GLU A 121 8.03 -17.23 -1.55
CA GLU A 121 9.22 -18.04 -1.84
C GLU A 121 10.45 -17.16 -2.13
N ALA A 122 10.24 -16.01 -2.78
CA ALA A 122 11.28 -15.01 -3.03
C ALA A 122 11.75 -14.27 -1.76
N GLY A 123 11.13 -14.52 -0.60
CA GLY A 123 11.55 -13.96 0.69
C GLY A 123 11.01 -12.56 0.98
N ALA A 124 9.91 -12.14 0.34
CA ALA A 124 9.27 -10.88 0.69
C ALA A 124 8.76 -10.89 2.14
N SER A 125 9.08 -9.84 2.89
CA SER A 125 8.66 -9.66 4.29
C SER A 125 7.15 -9.40 4.41
N VAL A 126 6.56 -8.75 3.41
CA VAL A 126 5.15 -8.39 3.39
C VAL A 126 4.56 -8.69 2.03
N VAL A 127 3.36 -9.30 2.02
CA VAL A 127 2.55 -9.51 0.83
C VAL A 127 1.12 -9.06 1.13
N LYS A 128 0.57 -8.22 0.24
CA LYS A 128 -0.79 -7.70 0.31
C LYS A 128 -1.48 -7.90 -1.02
N THR A 129 -2.78 -8.15 -0.96
CA THR A 129 -3.64 -8.28 -2.13
C THR A 129 -4.90 -7.45 -1.93
N THR A 130 -5.45 -6.93 -3.01
CA THR A 130 -6.75 -6.26 -3.02
C THR A 130 -7.52 -6.63 -4.28
N GLU A 131 -8.80 -6.27 -4.33
CA GLU A 131 -9.68 -6.50 -5.46
C GLU A 131 -10.23 -5.15 -5.96
N PHE A 132 -10.21 -4.98 -7.28
CA PHE A 132 -10.77 -3.84 -7.99
C PHE A 132 -11.96 -4.33 -8.80
N VAL A 133 -13.16 -3.85 -8.48
CA VAL A 133 -14.39 -4.23 -9.19
C VAL A 133 -15.00 -3.00 -9.87
N GLN A 134 -15.08 -3.03 -11.19
CA GLN A 134 -15.70 -1.99 -12.00
C GLN A 134 -16.71 -2.63 -12.96
N GLY A 135 -18.00 -2.52 -12.64
CA GLY A 135 -19.07 -3.17 -13.38
C GLY A 135 -18.92 -4.69 -13.34
N GLN A 136 -18.82 -5.33 -14.51
CA GLN A 136 -18.62 -6.78 -14.63
C GLN A 136 -17.15 -7.20 -14.62
N THR A 137 -16.22 -6.23 -14.61
CA THR A 137 -14.79 -6.50 -14.69
C THR A 137 -14.18 -6.46 -13.31
N ALA A 138 -13.67 -7.60 -12.85
CA ALA A 138 -12.83 -7.70 -11.65
C ALA A 138 -11.35 -7.78 -12.05
N ARG A 139 -10.50 -7.12 -11.27
CA ARG A 139 -9.03 -7.21 -11.30
C ARG A 139 -8.53 -7.33 -9.88
N TRP A 140 -7.31 -7.79 -9.72
CA TRP A 140 -6.68 -7.89 -8.40
C TRP A 140 -5.39 -7.07 -8.37
N GLY A 141 -5.09 -6.47 -7.23
CA GLY A 141 -3.79 -5.88 -6.96
C GLY A 141 -2.94 -6.83 -6.15
N LEU A 142 -1.67 -6.99 -6.54
CA LEU A 142 -0.65 -7.68 -5.76
C LEU A 142 0.43 -6.66 -5.38
N ALA A 143 0.74 -6.57 -4.09
CA ALA A 143 1.79 -5.70 -3.56
C ALA A 143 2.70 -6.47 -2.61
N TRP A 144 4.01 -6.23 -2.71
CA TRP A 144 4.99 -6.85 -1.81
C TRP A 144 6.14 -5.92 -1.45
N SER A 145 6.77 -6.20 -0.32
CA SER A 145 7.91 -5.45 0.19
C SER A 145 8.92 -6.38 0.86
N PHE A 146 10.21 -6.11 0.66
CA PHE A 146 11.30 -6.74 1.41
C PHE A 146 11.57 -6.02 2.74
N ILE A 147 11.10 -4.77 2.88
CA ILE A 147 11.21 -4.02 4.13
C ILE A 147 10.30 -4.68 5.15
N ALA A 148 10.90 -5.22 6.21
CA ALA A 148 10.13 -5.77 7.32
C ALA A 148 9.18 -4.69 7.83
N PRO A 149 7.91 -5.04 8.15
CA PRO A 149 7.06 -4.14 8.91
C PRO A 149 7.87 -3.69 10.10
N ARG A 150 7.95 -2.38 10.34
CA ARG A 150 8.48 -1.92 11.61
C ARG A 150 7.66 -2.67 12.65
N LYS A 151 8.32 -3.52 13.45
CA LYS A 151 7.75 -3.96 14.70
C LYS A 151 7.56 -2.66 15.45
N MET A 152 6.38 -2.07 15.32
CA MET A 152 5.83 -1.29 16.39
C MET A 152 5.98 -2.24 17.57
N VAL A 153 6.94 -1.94 18.44
CA VAL A 153 6.92 -2.52 19.77
C VAL A 153 5.65 -1.93 20.37
N ILE A 154 4.50 -2.51 20.00
CA ILE A 154 3.42 -2.66 20.93
C ILE A 154 4.11 -3.45 22.03
N ARG A 155 4.60 -2.75 23.05
CA ARG A 155 4.99 -3.37 24.30
C ARG A 155 3.74 -4.15 24.71
N SER A 156 3.71 -5.43 24.37
CA SER A 156 2.79 -6.42 24.89
C SER A 156 3.33 -6.75 26.26
N SER A 157 3.15 -5.81 27.18
CA SER A 157 3.35 -6.05 28.59
C SER A 157 2.24 -5.32 29.31
N THR A 158 1.45 -6.13 30.01
CA THR A 158 0.42 -5.83 31.04
C THR A 158 -1.04 -5.81 30.56
N PRO A 159 -1.94 -6.60 31.23
CA PRO A 159 -3.39 -6.51 31.05
C PRO A 159 -3.93 -5.12 31.40
N GLY A 160 -4.81 -4.59 30.55
CA GLY A 160 -5.59 -3.38 30.84
C GLY A 160 -5.28 -2.14 29.99
N LYS A 161 -4.99 -2.27 28.69
CA LYS A 161 -5.03 -1.12 27.78
C LYS A 161 -6.49 -0.86 27.38
N ASN A 162 -7.03 0.28 27.80
CA ASN A 162 -8.35 0.77 27.38
C ASN A 162 -8.27 1.18 25.92
N ASN A 163 -8.52 0.24 25.00
CA ASN A 163 -8.59 0.51 23.57
C ASN A 163 -10.03 0.88 23.22
N HIS A 164 -10.21 1.99 22.52
CA HIS A 164 -11.52 2.38 21.98
C HIS A 164 -11.47 2.31 20.46
N SER A 165 -12.59 1.99 19.83
CA SER A 165 -12.69 1.95 18.37
C SER A 165 -14.12 2.11 17.90
N PHE A 166 -14.30 2.76 16.75
CA PHE A 166 -15.57 2.85 16.05
C PHE A 166 -15.38 2.77 14.54
N MET A 167 -16.47 2.52 13.81
CA MET A 167 -16.46 2.47 12.36
C MET A 167 -17.14 3.71 11.77
N LEU A 168 -16.53 4.24 10.71
CA LEU A 168 -17.15 5.17 9.77
C LEU A 168 -17.54 4.38 8.54
N GLN A 169 -18.84 4.28 8.28
CA GLN A 169 -19.41 3.49 7.19
C GLN A 169 -20.17 4.39 6.22
N GLY A 170 -20.29 3.95 4.96
CA GLY A 170 -21.03 4.67 3.93
C GLY A 170 -20.29 5.89 3.38
N LEU A 171 -18.96 5.92 3.52
CA LEU A 171 -18.15 7.02 3.04
C LEU A 171 -18.15 7.06 1.51
N ARG A 172 -18.32 8.26 0.94
CA ARG A 172 -18.12 8.47 -0.50
C ARG A 172 -16.66 8.18 -0.87
N ARG A 173 -16.41 7.81 -2.13
CA ARG A 173 -15.08 7.44 -2.64
C ARG A 173 -14.01 8.53 -2.47
N GLU A 174 -14.42 9.79 -2.34
CA GLU A 174 -13.54 10.94 -2.12
C GLU A 174 -13.03 11.06 -0.67
N TYR A 175 -13.67 10.38 0.29
CA TYR A 175 -13.31 10.43 1.71
C TYR A 175 -12.65 9.12 2.15
N GLY A 176 -11.32 9.08 2.03
CA GLY A 176 -10.48 7.98 2.47
C GLY A 176 -9.88 8.19 3.86
N ALA A 177 -9.01 7.25 4.26
CA ALA A 177 -8.31 7.31 5.55
C ALA A 177 -7.53 8.62 5.75
N PHE A 178 -6.99 9.20 4.68
CA PHE A 178 -6.26 10.47 4.73
C PHE A 178 -7.15 11.65 5.13
N GLN A 179 -8.35 11.78 4.55
CA GLN A 179 -9.29 12.86 4.88
C GLN A 179 -9.78 12.74 6.33
N VAL A 180 -10.07 11.51 6.78
CA VAL A 180 -10.45 11.25 8.18
C VAL A 180 -9.30 11.58 9.13
N LEU A 181 -8.05 11.24 8.77
CA LEU A 181 -6.87 11.58 9.55
C LEU A 181 -6.71 13.11 9.66
N LYS A 182 -6.92 13.86 8.58
CA LYS A 182 -6.85 15.32 8.59
C LYS A 182 -7.96 15.99 9.41
N SER A 183 -9.18 15.45 9.37
CA SER A 183 -10.28 15.92 10.21
C SER A 183 -9.99 15.64 11.70
N ALA A 184 -9.47 14.45 12.03
CA ALA A 184 -9.06 14.12 13.39
C ALA A 184 -7.93 15.04 13.91
N GLU A 185 -6.92 15.33 13.09
CA GLU A 185 -5.87 16.32 13.42
C GLU A 185 -6.46 17.70 13.71
N THR A 186 -7.41 18.15 12.89
CA THR A 186 -8.12 19.43 13.07
C THR A 186 -8.93 19.45 14.37
N PHE A 187 -9.62 18.35 14.70
CA PHE A 187 -10.35 18.20 15.96
C PHE A 187 -9.43 18.34 17.17
N PHE A 188 -8.25 17.74 17.14
CA PHE A 188 -7.30 17.82 18.26
C PHE A 188 -6.74 19.24 18.42
N HIS A 189 -6.40 19.91 17.32
CA HIS A 189 -5.99 21.31 17.37
C HIS A 189 -7.08 22.24 17.89
N ALA A 190 -8.34 22.03 17.48
CA ALA A 190 -9.49 22.79 17.98
C ALA A 190 -9.75 22.53 19.47
N SER A 191 -9.38 21.35 19.96
CA SER A 191 -9.46 20.96 21.37
C SER A 191 -8.25 21.41 22.20
N ASN A 192 -7.38 22.28 21.66
CA ASN A 192 -6.12 22.73 22.27
C ASN A 192 -5.18 21.58 22.67
N LEU A 193 -5.16 20.50 21.88
CA LEU A 193 -4.26 19.37 22.05
C LEU A 193 -3.13 19.44 21.03
N SER A 194 -1.91 19.16 21.47
CA SER A 194 -0.79 19.01 20.57
C SER A 194 -0.84 17.63 19.93
N CYS A 195 -0.65 17.55 18.61
CA CYS A 195 -0.61 16.28 17.93
C CYS A 195 0.43 16.23 16.82
N LYS A 196 0.89 15.02 16.51
CA LYS A 196 1.83 14.74 15.42
C LYS A 196 1.27 13.64 14.53
N THR A 197 1.07 13.97 13.27
CA THR A 197 0.53 13.04 12.28
C THR A 197 1.64 12.29 11.54
N ASP A 198 1.50 10.96 11.44
CA ASP A 198 2.29 10.11 10.55
C ASP A 198 1.40 9.61 9.41
N SER A 199 1.52 10.27 8.25
CA SER A 199 0.76 9.93 7.05
C SER A 199 1.09 8.54 6.50
N SER A 200 2.27 7.99 6.80
CA SER A 200 2.67 6.67 6.31
C SER A 200 2.06 5.53 7.13
N LEU A 201 1.81 5.79 8.41
CA LEU A 201 1.16 4.85 9.33
C LEU A 201 -0.34 5.11 9.53
N PHE A 202 -0.87 6.18 8.91
CA PHE A 202 -2.23 6.66 9.14
C PHE A 202 -2.56 6.80 10.62
N SER A 203 -1.64 7.43 11.37
CA SER A 203 -1.76 7.59 12.82
C SER A 203 -1.50 9.03 13.28
N ILE A 204 -2.08 9.38 14.42
CA ILE A 204 -1.90 10.66 15.10
C ILE A 204 -1.50 10.38 16.55
N ASP A 205 -0.32 10.85 16.93
CA ASP A 205 0.12 10.85 18.32
C ASP A 205 -0.34 12.14 18.99
N VAL A 206 -1.14 12.03 20.05
CA VAL A 206 -1.71 13.16 20.78
C VAL A 206 -1.01 13.33 22.13
N THR A 207 -0.64 14.57 22.44
CA THR A 207 0.05 14.95 23.66
C THR A 207 -0.78 16.00 24.41
N LEU A 208 -1.09 15.71 25.66
CA LEU A 208 -1.72 16.64 26.61
C LEU A 208 -0.64 17.55 27.24
N SER A 209 -0.99 18.80 27.55
CA SER A 209 -0.11 19.66 28.33
C SER A 209 -0.02 19.21 29.79
N ASP A 210 1.03 19.61 30.50
CA ASP A 210 1.21 19.29 31.92
C ASP A 210 0.02 19.79 32.77
N GLU A 211 -0.53 20.97 32.46
CA GLU A 211 -1.72 21.52 33.14
C GLU A 211 -2.98 20.66 32.92
N GLN A 212 -3.21 20.20 31.69
CA GLN A 212 -4.34 19.33 31.34
C GLN A 212 -4.20 17.94 31.97
N ALA A 213 -2.98 17.39 31.99
CA ALA A 213 -2.69 16.10 32.62
C ALA A 213 -2.88 16.19 34.14
N GLN A 214 -2.43 17.27 34.78
CA GLN A 214 -2.53 17.45 36.22
C GLN A 214 -3.98 17.71 36.67
N ALA A 215 -4.76 18.48 35.89
CA ALA A 215 -6.20 18.63 36.11
C ALA A 215 -6.96 17.30 35.98
N ALA A 216 -6.53 16.42 35.06
CA ALA A 216 -7.09 15.08 34.89
C ALA A 216 -6.92 14.21 36.14
N MET A 217 -5.73 14.26 36.74
CA MET A 217 -5.38 13.41 37.89
C MET A 217 -6.06 13.88 39.19
N LEU A 218 -6.41 15.16 39.29
CA LEU A 218 -7.12 15.71 40.46
C LEU A 218 -8.62 15.37 40.47
N HIS A 219 -9.22 15.06 39.32
CA HIS A 219 -10.65 14.73 39.22
C HIS A 219 -10.98 13.24 39.48
N ASP A 220 -10.00 12.35 39.46
CA ASP A 220 -10.19 10.90 39.70
C ASP A 220 -10.08 10.53 41.20
N GLU A 221 -9.60 11.44 42.06
CA GLU A 221 -9.55 11.28 43.53
C GLU A 221 -10.84 11.76 44.22
N SER A 222 -12.00 11.29 43.75
CA SER A 222 -13.27 11.40 44.52
C SER A 222 -13.75 10.07 45.10
N GLY A 223 -12.90 9.04 45.07
CA GLY A 223 -13.14 7.75 45.71
C GLY A 223 -11.97 7.30 46.58
N SER A 224 -12.22 7.24 47.89
CA SER A 224 -11.39 6.70 48.99
C SER A 224 -10.37 7.65 49.64
N VAL A 225 -10.64 7.92 50.92
CA VAL A 225 -9.78 8.62 51.88
C VAL A 225 -8.79 7.61 52.48
N GLU A 226 -7.49 7.86 52.35
CA GLU A 226 -6.49 7.87 53.44
C GLU A 226 -5.07 8.00 52.86
N GLY A 227 -4.25 8.81 53.54
CA GLY A 227 -3.14 9.55 52.92
C GLY A 227 -1.80 8.84 52.79
N SER A 228 -0.93 9.44 51.98
CA SER A 228 0.44 9.76 52.36
C SER A 228 1.04 10.74 51.35
N SER A 229 1.45 11.90 51.85
CA SER A 229 2.25 12.89 51.13
C SER A 229 3.66 12.32 50.90
N ALA A 230 3.96 11.94 49.65
CA ALA A 230 5.33 11.79 49.18
C ALA A 230 5.40 12.07 47.67
N MET A 231 6.20 13.09 47.33
CA MET A 231 6.54 13.49 45.98
C MET A 231 6.88 12.32 45.06
N LEU A 232 6.27 12.28 43.88
CA LEU A 232 6.93 11.86 42.66
C LEU A 232 6.40 12.68 41.50
N HIS A 233 7.08 13.80 41.26
CA HIS A 233 7.05 14.53 39.99
C HIS A 233 7.44 13.58 38.86
N SER A 234 6.47 12.94 38.23
CA SER A 234 6.64 12.34 36.91
C SER A 234 6.07 13.33 35.90
N ALA A 235 6.91 14.24 35.41
CA ALA A 235 6.58 15.11 34.29
C ALA A 235 5.97 14.26 33.16
N VAL A 236 4.72 14.56 32.75
CA VAL A 236 4.01 13.84 31.68
C VAL A 236 4.57 14.34 30.35
N THR A 237 5.84 14.07 30.10
CA THR A 237 6.53 14.43 28.87
C THR A 237 6.50 13.23 27.93
N GLY A 238 5.40 13.07 27.19
CA GLY A 238 5.26 12.00 26.20
C GLY A 238 3.85 11.82 25.65
N THR A 239 3.76 11.12 24.52
CA THR A 239 2.50 10.81 23.83
C THR A 239 1.48 10.20 24.79
N SER A 240 0.35 10.88 24.97
CA SER A 240 -0.70 10.48 25.89
C SER A 240 -1.54 9.34 25.32
N PHE A 241 -1.97 9.46 24.06
CA PHE A 241 -2.69 8.43 23.32
C PHE A 241 -2.45 8.55 21.82
N CYS A 242 -2.69 7.47 21.08
CA CYS A 242 -2.50 7.39 19.64
C CYS A 242 -3.81 7.00 18.95
N ILE A 243 -4.18 7.73 17.89
CA ILE A 243 -5.28 7.39 17.00
C ILE A 243 -4.73 6.77 15.72
N SER A 244 -5.39 5.75 15.19
CA SER A 244 -5.05 5.15 13.91
C SER A 244 -6.31 4.93 13.07
N VAL A 245 -6.19 5.14 11.76
CA VAL A 245 -7.29 5.00 10.80
C VAL A 245 -6.95 3.91 9.80
N PHE A 246 -7.82 2.90 9.69
CA PHE A 246 -7.61 1.76 8.80
C PHE A 246 -8.81 1.57 7.87
N GLU A 247 -8.55 1.41 6.58
CA GLU A 247 -9.59 0.99 5.65
C GLU A 247 -9.83 -0.51 5.77
N GLN A 248 -11.07 -0.88 6.14
CA GLN A 248 -11.49 -2.28 6.25
C GLN A 248 -11.92 -2.80 4.88
N MET A 249 -12.73 -2.01 4.19
CA MET A 249 -13.21 -2.20 2.82
C MET A 249 -13.52 -0.83 2.22
N PRO A 250 -13.66 -0.70 0.88
CA PRO A 250 -14.06 0.55 0.26
C PRO A 250 -15.30 1.17 0.92
N GLY A 251 -15.17 2.42 1.37
CA GLY A 251 -16.23 3.17 2.03
C GLY A 251 -16.46 2.83 3.52
N THR A 252 -15.62 1.97 4.12
CA THR A 252 -15.66 1.64 5.55
C THR A 252 -14.29 1.74 6.20
N LEU A 253 -14.15 2.70 7.12
CA LEU A 253 -12.94 2.94 7.89
C LEU A 253 -13.14 2.57 9.37
N LEU A 254 -12.13 1.93 9.96
CA LEU A 254 -12.01 1.70 11.39
C LEU A 254 -11.11 2.78 12.00
N VAL A 255 -11.63 3.54 12.95
CA VAL A 255 -10.85 4.48 13.76
C VAL A 255 -10.57 3.83 15.11
N ARG A 256 -9.31 3.76 15.53
CA ARG A 256 -8.88 3.12 16.77
C ARG A 256 -8.05 4.06 17.62
N GLY A 257 -8.41 4.20 18.88
CA GLY A 257 -7.64 4.90 19.90
C GLY A 257 -6.92 3.92 20.82
N SER A 258 -5.67 4.22 21.16
CA SER A 258 -4.87 3.46 22.11
C SER A 258 -4.26 4.41 23.15
N LEU A 259 -4.48 4.09 24.42
CA LEU A 259 -4.01 4.87 25.55
C LEU A 259 -2.64 4.38 26.03
N SER A 260 -1.69 5.30 26.21
CA SER A 260 -0.35 5.00 26.73
C SER A 260 -0.29 5.03 28.26
N ASN A 261 -1.05 5.94 28.89
CA ASN A 261 -1.07 6.13 30.34
C ASN A 261 -2.49 5.96 30.92
N LYS A 262 -2.69 4.97 31.81
CA LYS A 262 -4.00 4.67 32.42
C LYS A 262 -4.58 5.83 33.24
N ALA A 263 -3.73 6.68 33.81
CA ALA A 263 -4.14 7.87 34.57
C ALA A 263 -5.01 8.84 33.76
N LEU A 264 -4.94 8.77 32.43
CA LEU A 264 -5.66 9.65 31.52
C LEU A 264 -6.89 8.98 30.91
N SER A 265 -7.36 7.85 31.47
CA SER A 265 -8.45 7.08 30.87
C SER A 265 -9.76 7.86 30.75
N GLY A 266 -10.12 8.68 31.73
CA GLY A 266 -11.35 9.48 31.69
C GLY A 266 -11.32 10.51 30.57
N ILE A 267 -10.23 11.29 30.47
CA ILE A 267 -10.02 12.26 29.39
C ILE A 267 -10.00 11.54 28.05
N PHE A 268 -9.23 10.46 27.93
CA PHE A 268 -9.14 9.70 26.69
C PHE A 268 -10.50 9.21 26.21
N SER A 269 -11.31 8.60 27.08
CA SER A 269 -12.66 8.16 26.72
C SER A 269 -13.57 9.32 26.30
N SER A 270 -13.53 10.44 27.02
CA SER A 270 -14.32 11.63 26.69
C SER A 270 -13.91 12.25 25.35
N THR A 271 -12.61 12.49 25.16
CA THR A 271 -12.07 13.04 23.91
C THR A 271 -12.30 12.09 22.73
N PHE A 272 -12.15 10.77 22.92
CA PHE A 272 -12.39 9.80 21.87
C PHE A 272 -13.87 9.71 21.47
N SER A 273 -14.80 9.82 22.42
CA SER A 273 -16.23 9.91 22.15
C SER A 273 -16.59 11.17 21.37
N GLN A 274 -16.03 12.33 21.75
CA GLN A 274 -16.26 13.59 21.02
C GLN A 274 -15.69 13.55 19.60
N LEU A 275 -14.53 12.91 19.42
CA LEU A 275 -13.95 12.67 18.10
C LEU A 275 -14.86 11.77 17.25
N GLU A 276 -15.41 10.70 17.83
CA GLU A 276 -16.36 9.81 17.16
C GLU A 276 -17.58 10.57 16.63
N ASP A 277 -18.21 11.37 17.50
CA ASP A 277 -19.39 12.16 17.14
C ASP A 277 -19.06 13.19 16.06
N THR A 278 -17.92 13.88 16.18
CA THR A 278 -17.46 14.88 15.20
C THR A 278 -17.25 14.25 13.83
N LEU A 279 -16.52 13.13 13.77
CA LEU A 279 -16.23 12.45 12.50
C LEU A 279 -17.49 11.82 11.89
N LYS A 280 -18.38 11.24 12.69
CA LYS A 280 -19.66 10.75 12.20
C LYS A 280 -20.50 11.90 11.65
N MET A 281 -20.61 13.01 12.36
CA MET A 281 -21.35 14.19 11.89
C MET A 281 -20.78 14.74 10.58
N GLU A 282 -19.46 14.87 10.48
CA GLU A 282 -18.83 15.40 9.27
C GLU A 282 -19.02 14.47 8.06
N PHE A 283 -18.77 13.18 8.22
CA PHE A 283 -18.66 12.26 7.09
C PHE A 283 -19.94 11.47 6.79
N GLN A 284 -20.84 11.26 7.77
CA GLN A 284 -22.15 10.64 7.53
C GLN A 284 -23.20 11.64 7.05
N SER A 285 -23.11 12.93 7.41
CA SER A 285 -24.02 13.95 6.85
C SER A 285 -23.75 14.20 5.36
N LYS A 286 -22.47 14.14 4.95
CA LYS A 286 -22.02 14.26 3.55
C LYS A 286 -22.20 12.97 2.74
N ALA A 287 -22.63 11.87 3.36
CA ALA A 287 -22.86 10.59 2.68
C ALA A 287 -24.23 10.51 1.98
N ARG A 288 -25.15 11.45 2.23
CA ARG A 288 -26.44 11.55 1.53
C ARG A 288 -26.35 12.30 0.22
#